data_AF-A0A523KW96-F1
#
_entry.id   AF-A0A523KW96-F1
#
_cell.length_a   1.000
_cell.length_b   1.000
_cell.length_c   1.000
_cell.angle_alpha   90.00
_cell.angle_beta   90.00
_cell.angle_gamma   90.00
#
_symmetry.space_group_name_H-M   'P 1'
#
loop_
_entity.id
_entity.type
_entity.pdbx_description
1 polymer ?
#
loop_
_entity_poly.entity_id
_entity_poly.type
_entity_poly.pdbx_seq_one_letter_code
_entity_poly.pdbx_strand_id
1 'polypeptide(L)' 'DINQNRIAISSPIARALIGGEEGEEVSVQAPAGLREYEITAVHYR' A
#
# COMPACT_ATOMS: atom_id res chain seq x y z
N ASP A 1 2.20 17.05 -9.04
CA ASP A 1 1.78 15.63 -8.95
C ASP A 1 2.17 14.83 -7.71
N ILE A 2 3.23 15.15 -6.96
CA ILE A 2 3.48 14.54 -5.63
C ILE A 2 2.42 14.93 -4.57
N ASN A 3 1.65 16.00 -4.83
CA ASN A 3 0.67 16.56 -3.89
C ASN A 3 -0.64 15.77 -3.71
N GLN A 4 -0.85 14.66 -4.44
CA GLN A 4 -2.11 13.93 -4.35
C GLN A 4 -2.08 12.76 -3.36
N ASN A 5 -0.96 12.53 -2.65
CA ASN A 5 -0.78 11.34 -1.80
C ASN A 5 -1.13 10.02 -2.51
N ARG A 6 -0.98 9.99 -3.84
CA ARG A 6 -1.27 8.81 -4.67
C ARG A 6 0.00 7.99 -4.82
N ILE A 7 -0.15 6.69 -4.59
CA ILE A 7 0.89 5.71 -4.85
C ILE A 7 0.74 5.23 -6.29
N ALA A 8 1.84 5.13 -7.03
CA ALA A 8 1.81 4.54 -8.37
C ALA A 8 1.46 3.04 -8.29
N ILE A 9 0.59 2.56 -9.20
CA ILE A 9 0.16 1.16 -9.24
C ILE A 9 1.31 0.17 -9.52
N SER A 10 2.40 0.66 -10.11
CA SER A 10 3.62 -0.09 -10.35
C SER A 10 4.46 -0.31 -9.09
N SER A 11 4.16 0.38 -8.00
CA SER A 11 4.88 0.26 -6.73
C SER A 11 4.53 -1.08 -6.05
N PRO A 12 5.51 -1.76 -5.43
CA PRO A 12 5.27 -3.01 -4.70
C PRO A 12 4.16 -2.89 -3.65
N ILE A 13 4.06 -1.74 -2.98
CA ILE A 13 3.01 -1.48 -1.98
C ILE A 13 1.62 -1.42 -2.60
N ALA A 14 1.46 -0.81 -3.78
CA ALA A 14 0.16 -0.74 -4.44
C ALA A 14 -0.32 -2.14 -4.82
N ARG A 15 0.59 -3.01 -5.27
CA ARG A 15 0.26 -4.41 -5.58
C ARG A 15 -0.09 -5.23 -4.34
N ALA A 16 0.63 -5.01 -3.24
CA ALA A 16 0.36 -5.69 -1.98
C ALA A 16 -1.00 -5.28 -1.37
N LEU A 17 -1.41 -4.02 -1.58
CA LEU A 17 -2.70 -3.51 -1.11
C LEU A 17 -3.88 -3.88 -2.04
N ILE A 18 -3.62 -4.30 -3.28
CA ILE A 18 -4.69 -4.72 -4.20
C ILE A 18 -5.21 -6.09 -3.76
N GLY A 19 -6.46 -6.11 -3.30
CA GLY A 19 -7.16 -7.33 -2.87
C GLY A 19 -7.07 -7.63 -1.38
N GLY A 20 -6.37 -6.81 -0.60
CA GLY A 20 -6.37 -6.88 0.87
C GLY A 20 -7.60 -6.19 1.48
N GLU A 21 -8.01 -6.66 2.65
CA GLU A 21 -9.15 -6.11 3.41
C GLU A 21 -8.68 -5.22 4.58
N GLU A 22 -9.60 -4.43 5.14
CA GLU A 22 -9.32 -3.59 6.31
C GLU A 22 -8.92 -4.47 7.52
N GLY A 23 -7.79 -4.14 8.16
CA GLY A 23 -7.18 -4.91 9.25
C GLY A 23 -6.15 -5.95 8.78
N GLU A 24 -5.81 -6.00 7.50
CA GLU A 24 -4.77 -6.89 6.99
C GLU A 24 -3.37 -6.23 7.06
N GLU A 25 -2.37 -7.01 7.47
CA GLU A 25 -0.96 -6.61 7.51
C GLU A 25 -0.24 -7.07 6.24
N VAL A 26 0.41 -6.14 5.53
CA VAL A 26 1.14 -6.38 4.28
C VAL A 26 2.63 -6.08 4.43
N SER A 27 3.47 -7.06 4.12
CA SER A 27 4.93 -6.92 4.11
C SER A 27 5.40 -6.52 2.71
N VAL A 28 5.87 -5.29 2.55
CA VAL A 28 6.31 -4.75 1.27
C VAL A 28 7.84 -4.74 1.19
N GLN A 29 8.39 -5.39 0.17
CA GLN A 29 9.80 -5.21 -0.19
C GLN A 29 9.98 -3.91 -0.96
N ALA A 30 10.47 -2.88 -0.26
CA ALA A 30 10.99 -1.69 -0.92
C ALA A 30 12.50 -1.87 -1.18
N PRO A 31 13.08 -1.22 -2.20
CA PRO A 31 14.53 -1.23 -2.42
C PRO A 31 15.33 -0.67 -1.23
N ALA A 32 14.68 0.11 -0.34
CA ALA A 32 15.26 0.61 0.89
C ALA A 32 15.13 -0.34 2.10
N GLY A 33 14.58 -1.54 1.92
CA GLY A 33 14.34 -2.52 2.98
C GLY A 33 12.90 -3.05 3.01
N LEU A 34 12.71 -4.11 3.80
CA LEU A 34 11.38 -4.67 4.08
C LEU A 34 10.63 -3.68 4.98
N ARG A 35 9.42 -3.27 4.57
CA ARG A 35 8.54 -2.40 5.34
C ARG A 35 7.18 -3.04 5.48
N GLU A 36 6.74 -3.18 6.72
CA GLU A 36 5.43 -3.72 7.06
C GLU A 36 4.45 -2.57 7.20
N TYR A 37 3.27 -2.73 6.59
CA TYR A 37 2.19 -1.74 6.65
C TYR A 37 0.89 -2.46 6.99
N GLU A 38 0.01 -1.77 7.69
CA GLU A 38 -1.31 -2.27 8.07
C GLU A 38 -2.39 -1.45 7.36
N ILE A 39 -3.41 -2.11 6.83
CA ILE A 39 -4.56 -1.45 6.21
C ILE A 39 -5.50 -0.95 7.31
N THR A 40 -5.39 0.33 7.66
CA THR A 40 -6.24 0.92 8.73
C THR A 40 -7.68 1.17 8.30
N ALA A 41 -7.91 1.52 7.02
CA ALA A 41 -9.26 1.81 6.51
C ALA A 41 -9.31 1.71 4.99
N VAL A 42 -10.40 1.17 4.44
CA VAL A 42 -10.67 1.15 3.00
C VAL A 42 -11.85 2.07 2.67
N HIS A 43 -11.61 3.10 1.87
CA HIS A 43 -12.66 4.02 1.41
C HIS A 43 -12.92 3.84 -0.08
N TYR A 44 -14.13 3.41 -0.44
CA TYR A 44 -14.62 3.40 -1.82
C TYR A 44 -15.23 4.77 -2.15
N ARG A 45 -14.84 5.34 -3.30
CA ARG A 45 -15.46 6.54 -3.89
C ARG A 45 -15.82 6.28 -5.34
#